data_AF-A0A925M9F4-F1
#
_entry.id   AF-A0A925M9F4-F1
#
_cell.length_a   1.000
_cell.length_b   1.000
_cell.length_c   1.000
_cell.angle_alpha   90.00
_cell.angle_beta   90.00
_cell.angle_gamma   90.00
#
_symmetry.space_group_name_H-M   'P 1'
#
loop_
_entity.id
_entity.type
_entity.pdbx_description
1 polymer ?
#
loop_
_entity_poly.entity_id
_entity_poly.type
_entity_poly.pdbx_seq_one_letter_code
_entity_poly.pdbx_strand_id
1 'polypeptide(L)' 'RVVIAADARGRGHARRLYDDLATRAAGRPLCCEVNVQPPNPGSLAFHERLGFVACGEADDPRNGKRVRYLVRP' A
#
# COMPACT_ATOMS: atom_id res chain seq x y z
N ARG A 1 7.52 -5.12 0.66
CA ARG A 1 6.91 -5.03 -0.70
C ARG A 1 5.89 -6.14 -0.86
N VAL A 2 4.69 -5.83 -1.34
CA VAL A 2 3.64 -6.81 -1.66
C VAL A 2 3.45 -6.84 -3.18
N VAL A 3 3.33 -8.03 -3.77
CA VAL A 3 3.12 -8.21 -5.22
C VAL A 3 2.11 -9.33 -5.44
N ILE A 4 1.16 -9.09 -6.34
CA ILE A 4 0.23 -10.13 -6.83
C ILE A 4 0.59 -10.43 -8.28
N ALA A 5 0.80 -11.71 -8.58
CA ALA A 5 1.03 -12.21 -9.93
C ALA A 5 -0.12 -11.79 -10.85
N ALA A 6 0.17 -11.52 -12.13
CA ALA A 6 -0.80 -10.91 -13.04
C ALA A 6 -2.07 -11.75 -13.21
N ASP A 7 -1.91 -13.07 -13.34
CA ASP A 7 -2.95 -14.10 -13.41
C ASP A 7 -3.74 -14.29 -12.10
N ALA A 8 -3.21 -13.80 -10.98
CA ALA A 8 -3.85 -13.85 -9.67
C ALA A 8 -4.59 -12.55 -9.29
N ARG A 9 -4.53 -11.49 -10.11
CA ARG A 9 -5.21 -10.21 -9.83
C ARG A 9 -6.74 -10.35 -9.88
N GLY A 10 -7.45 -9.48 -9.18
CA GLY A 10 -8.93 -9.48 -9.15
C GLY A 10 -9.56 -10.59 -8.30
N ARG A 11 -8.77 -11.53 -7.75
CA ARG A 11 -9.24 -12.68 -6.96
C ARG A 11 -9.28 -12.44 -5.44
N GLY A 12 -9.10 -11.19 -5.01
CA GLY A 12 -9.16 -10.82 -3.59
C GLY A 12 -7.93 -11.19 -2.74
N HIS A 13 -6.85 -11.75 -3.32
CA HIS A 13 -5.65 -12.15 -2.56
C HIS A 13 -5.01 -11.01 -1.76
N ALA A 14 -4.89 -9.83 -2.37
CA ALA A 14 -4.33 -8.67 -1.67
C ALA A 14 -5.21 -8.26 -0.48
N ARG A 15 -6.53 -8.26 -0.63
CA ARG A 15 -7.45 -7.93 0.47
C ARG A 15 -7.29 -8.91 1.63
N ARG A 16 -7.32 -10.22 1.33
CA ARG A 16 -7.11 -11.26 2.35
C ARG A 16 -5.80 -11.09 3.09
N LEU A 17 -4.70 -10.80 2.38
CA LEU A 17 -3.40 -10.53 3.00
C LEU A 17 -3.45 -9.33 3.97
N TYR A 18 -4.08 -8.22 3.57
CA TYR A 18 -4.14 -7.03 4.42
C TYR A 18 -5.09 -7.18 5.62
N ASP A 19 -6.18 -7.94 5.46
CA ASP A 19 -7.05 -8.30 6.59
C ASP A 19 -6.28 -9.14 7.61
N ASP A 20 -5.53 -10.12 7.13
CA ASP A 20 -4.61 -10.96 7.91
C ASP A 20 -3.51 -10.17 8.62
N LEU A 21 -2.96 -9.14 7.97
CA LEU A 21 -1.99 -8.23 8.58
C LEU A 21 -2.62 -7.36 9.66
N ALA A 22 -3.84 -6.86 9.44
CA ALA A 22 -4.55 -6.05 10.42
C ALA A 22 -4.85 -6.85 11.70
N THR A 23 -5.26 -8.11 11.57
CA THR A 23 -5.42 -9.01 12.73
C THR A 23 -4.11 -9.18 13.48
N ARG A 24 -3.00 -9.43 12.77
CA ARG A 24 -1.67 -9.61 13.39
C ARG A 24 -1.09 -8.33 14.00
N ALA A 25 -1.47 -7.16 13.48
CA ALA A 25 -1.04 -5.88 14.02
C ALA A 25 -1.63 -5.60 15.41
N ALA A 26 -2.71 -6.30 15.80
CA ALA A 26 -3.31 -6.23 17.13
C ALA A 26 -3.60 -4.77 17.59
N GLY A 27 -4.23 -3.99 16.71
CA GLY A 27 -4.58 -2.58 16.97
C GLY A 27 -3.45 -1.58 16.76
N ARG A 28 -2.27 -2.02 16.28
CA ARG A 28 -1.22 -1.13 15.81
C ARG A 28 -1.52 -0.67 14.37
N PRO A 29 -1.19 0.57 14.01
CA PRO A 29 -1.42 1.08 12.67
C PRO A 29 -0.59 0.30 11.64
N LEU A 30 -1.19 0.08 10.48
CA LEU A 30 -0.49 -0.43 9.31
C LEU A 30 0.02 0.75 8.49
N CYS A 31 1.31 0.71 8.16
CA CYS A 31 1.95 1.71 7.32
C CYS A 31 2.52 1.07 6.06
N CYS A 32 2.44 1.79 4.95
CA CYS A 32 3.12 1.42 3.72
C CYS A 32 3.45 2.66 2.88
N GLU A 33 4.30 2.47 1.88
CA GLU A 33 4.62 3.49 0.89
C GLU A 33 4.13 3.03 -0.49
N VAL A 34 3.63 3.97 -1.29
CA VAL A 34 3.23 3.74 -2.68
C VAL A 34 3.89 4.77 -3.57
N ASN A 35 4.50 4.33 -4.67
CA ASN A 35 5.11 5.24 -5.63
C ASN A 35 4.05 6.16 -6.24
N VAL A 36 4.31 7.46 -6.18
CA VAL A 36 3.63 8.47 -7.00
C VAL A 36 4.48 8.83 -8.22
N GLN A 37 5.80 8.53 -8.19
CA GLN A 37 6.69 8.61 -9.34
C GLN A 37 7.67 7.42 -9.36
N PRO A 38 7.64 6.55 -10.40
CA PRO A 38 6.57 6.44 -11.40
C PRO A 38 5.23 6.09 -10.73
N PRO A 39 4.09 6.56 -11.28
CA PRO A 39 2.80 6.43 -10.62
C PRO A 39 2.34 4.97 -10.52
N ASN A 40 1.84 4.60 -9.35
CA ASN A 40 1.16 3.31 -9.12
C ASN A 40 -0.30 3.51 -8.70
N PRO A 41 -1.19 3.95 -9.62
CA PRO A 41 -2.57 4.30 -9.31
C PRO A 41 -3.39 3.09 -8.82
N GLY A 42 -3.07 1.89 -9.32
CA GLY A 42 -3.74 0.66 -8.89
C GLY A 42 -3.47 0.34 -7.42
N SER A 43 -2.24 0.57 -6.95
CA SER A 43 -1.91 0.41 -5.53
C SER A 43 -2.55 1.50 -4.68
N LEU A 44 -2.52 2.78 -5.12
CA LEU A 44 -3.19 3.87 -4.39
C LEU A 44 -4.68 3.59 -4.18
N ALA A 45 -5.42 3.35 -5.26
CA ALA A 45 -6.85 3.07 -5.20
C ALA A 45 -7.18 1.77 -4.43
N PHE A 46 -6.26 0.81 -4.38
CA PHE A 46 -6.42 -0.38 -3.53
C PHE A 46 -6.32 -0.03 -2.04
N HIS A 47 -5.29 0.73 -1.63
CA HIS A 47 -5.08 1.08 -0.24
C HIS A 47 -6.15 2.06 0.27
N GLU A 48 -6.56 3.04 -0.54
CA GLU A 48 -7.66 3.96 -0.22
C GLU A 48 -8.96 3.20 0.06
N ARG A 49 -9.32 2.20 -0.76
CA ARG A 49 -10.49 1.33 -0.52
C ARG A 49 -10.38 0.45 0.73
N LEU A 50 -9.17 0.23 1.26
CA LEU A 50 -8.94 -0.46 2.52
C LEU A 50 -8.93 0.48 3.73
N GLY A 51 -9.17 1.78 3.53
CA GLY A 51 -9.20 2.78 4.60
C GLY A 51 -7.82 3.33 4.99
N PHE A 52 -6.81 3.16 4.13
CA PHE A 52 -5.56 3.89 4.31
C PHE A 52 -5.74 5.36 3.90
N VAL A 53 -5.05 6.24 4.61
CA VAL A 53 -5.00 7.69 4.35
C VAL A 53 -3.56 8.14 4.18
N ALA A 54 -3.33 9.20 3.42
CA ALA A 54 -2.01 9.78 3.24
C ALA A 54 -1.51 10.45 4.52
N CYS A 55 -0.26 10.19 4.91
CA CYS A 55 0.38 10.83 6.07
C CYS A 55 1.71 11.53 5.73
N GLY A 56 2.13 11.50 4.47
CA GLY A 56 3.32 12.22 4.02
C GLY A 56 3.79 11.76 2.65
N GLU A 57 4.82 12.41 2.13
CA GLU A 57 5.50 12.04 0.90
C GLU A 57 7.01 12.24 1.06
N ALA A 58 7.79 11.51 0.27
CA ALA A 58 9.24 11.68 0.22
C ALA A 58 9.77 11.40 -1.19
N ASP A 59 10.81 12.13 -1.55
CA ASP A 59 11.67 11.83 -2.69
C ASP A 59 12.84 10.96 -2.21
N ASP A 60 13.09 9.85 -2.90
CA ASP A 60 14.24 8.97 -2.64
C ASP A 60 15.40 9.37 -3.56
N PRO A 61 16.43 10.07 -3.04
CA PRO A 61 17.53 10.57 -3.85
C PRO A 61 18.38 9.44 -4.46
N ARG A 62 18.27 8.21 -3.95
CA ARG A 62 19.06 7.06 -4.42
C ARG A 62 18.53 6.47 -5.73
N ASN A 63 17.24 6.65 -6.01
CA ASN A 63 16.59 6.04 -7.18
C ASN A 63 15.63 6.98 -7.93
N GLY A 64 15.51 8.24 -7.51
CA GLY A 64 14.69 9.26 -8.16
C GLY A 64 13.19 9.01 -8.06
N LYS A 65 12.74 8.12 -7.17
CA LYS A 65 11.33 7.85 -6.96
C LYS A 65 10.75 8.82 -5.96
N ARG A 66 9.47 9.16 -6.16
CA ARG A 66 8.66 9.83 -5.16
C ARG A 66 7.62 8.86 -4.64
N VAL A 67 7.51 8.76 -3.33
CA VAL A 67 6.57 7.88 -2.64
C VAL A 67 5.61 8.69 -1.78
N ARG A 68 4.40 8.16 -1.62
CA ARG A 68 3.42 8.60 -0.64
C ARG A 68 3.31 7.58 0.47
N TYR A 69 3.48 8.03 1.69
CA TYR A 69 3.25 7.24 2.89
C TYR A 69 1.77 7.20 3.19
N LEU A 70 1.27 5.99 3.43
CA LEU A 70 -0.10 5.71 3.75
C LEU A 70 -0.16 5.03 5.12
N VAL A 71 -1.15 5.41 5.92
CA VAL A 71 -1.43 4.81 7.22
C VAL A 71 -2.88 4.37 7.30
N ARG A 72 -3.12 3.20 7.85
CA ARG A 72 -4.43 2.75 8.32
C ARG A 72 -4.34 2.60 9.85
N PRO A 73 -5.11 3.37 10.63
CA PRO A 73 -5.12 3.29 12.08
C PRO A 73 -5.41 1.88 12.59
#